data_AF-A0A7S0W7H1-F1
#
_entry.id   AF-A0A7S0W7H1-F1
#
_cell.length_a   1.000
_cell.length_b   1.000
_cell.length_c   1.000
_cell.angle_alpha   90.00
_cell.angle_beta   90.00
_cell.angle_gamma   90.00
#
_symmetry.space_group_name_H-M   'P 1'
#
loop_
_entity.id
_entity.type
_entity.pdbx_description
1 polymer ?
#
loop_
_entity_poly.entity_id
_entity_poly.type
_entity_poly.pdbx_seq_one_letter_code
_entity_poly.pdbx_strand_id
1 'polypeptide(L)'
;HSHGLPRLKKCFEAIKSLKMEPPGKDGRRNYEAFGMNSPDGEYVAFSTQIVIEGAVESWLLEVESTMRSSMKKILSATIAGIKGAKREKWVNDFPGQLLITAGQTLWTGECEKGLIECEKGNKSAMRQVKKKQVSMLNKYSEMVRGALSKLNRNKVVSIITIEVHARDVIDKMIKGGTAALTEFEWMSQLRFYWDKELDDSLIKQNQSRFVFGYEYQGNNGRLVITPLTDRCYMTLTTALHLKRGGNPLGPAGTGKTETVKDLGKAIAMYVIVFNCSDGLDYKSLGRMFSGLCQQGAWSCFDEFNRI
;
A
#
# COMPACT_ATOMS: atom_id res chain seq x y z
N HIS A 1 -25.79 3.44 -21.75
CA HIS A 1 -25.50 2.06 -22.14
C HIS A 1 -24.25 1.57 -21.42
N SER A 2 -24.42 0.77 -20.37
CA SER A 2 -23.39 0.26 -19.45
C SER A 2 -23.16 -1.25 -19.60
N HIS A 3 -23.54 -1.80 -20.76
CA HIS A 3 -23.38 -3.22 -21.09
C HIS A 3 -22.10 -3.39 -21.90
N GLY A 4 -20.98 -3.67 -21.22
CA GLY A 4 -19.74 -3.97 -21.93
C GLY A 4 -18.47 -3.97 -21.08
N LEU A 5 -18.43 -3.27 -19.94
CA LEU A 5 -17.28 -3.39 -19.06
C LEU A 5 -17.41 -4.69 -18.26
N PRO A 6 -16.47 -5.66 -18.41
CA PRO A 6 -16.38 -6.84 -17.57
C PRO A 6 -16.39 -6.45 -16.10
N ARG A 7 -16.57 -7.44 -15.22
CA ARG A 7 -16.57 -7.24 -13.78
C ARG A 7 -15.18 -6.74 -13.31
N LEU A 8 -14.86 -5.45 -13.49
CA LEU A 8 -13.59 -4.82 -13.10
C LEU A 8 -13.26 -5.10 -11.64
N LYS A 9 -14.29 -5.13 -10.80
CA LYS A 9 -14.24 -5.53 -9.37
C LYS A 9 -13.71 -6.95 -9.11
N LYS A 10 -13.69 -7.83 -10.12
CA LYS A 10 -13.09 -9.18 -10.02
C LYS A 10 -11.63 -9.19 -10.45
N CYS A 11 -11.22 -8.24 -11.29
CA CYS A 11 -9.86 -8.16 -11.83
C CYS A 11 -8.97 -7.25 -10.97
N PHE A 12 -9.55 -6.22 -10.38
CA PHE A 12 -8.85 -5.22 -9.58
C PHE A 12 -9.57 -5.01 -8.25
N GLU A 13 -8.79 -4.87 -7.17
CA GLU A 13 -9.33 -4.65 -5.82
C GLU A 13 -10.16 -3.37 -5.74
N ALA A 14 -9.62 -2.25 -6.25
CA ALA A 14 -10.17 -0.93 -5.98
C ALA A 14 -10.63 -0.15 -7.21
N ILE A 15 -10.78 -0.79 -8.36
CA ILE A 15 -11.34 -0.15 -9.56
C ILE A 15 -12.82 -0.47 -9.66
N LYS A 16 -13.67 0.50 -9.33
CA LYS A 16 -15.13 0.41 -9.53
C LYS A 16 -15.51 0.67 -10.98
N SER A 17 -14.91 1.70 -11.59
CA SER A 17 -15.18 2.11 -12.97
C SER A 17 -14.03 2.94 -13.52
N LEU A 18 -13.86 2.94 -14.84
CA LEU A 18 -12.94 3.83 -15.52
C LEU A 18 -13.64 5.14 -15.88
N LYS A 19 -12.90 6.26 -15.84
CA LYS A 19 -13.36 7.55 -16.37
C LYS A 19 -13.10 7.52 -17.87
N MET A 20 -14.17 7.40 -18.66
CA MET A 20 -14.07 7.28 -20.12
C MET A 20 -14.75 8.44 -20.83
N GLU A 21 -14.26 8.74 -22.03
CA GLU A 21 -14.96 9.60 -23.01
C GLU A 21 -15.42 8.76 -24.20
N PRO A 22 -16.64 9.00 -24.71
CA PRO A 22 -17.19 8.23 -25.82
C PRO A 22 -16.60 8.66 -27.18
N PRO A 23 -16.72 7.80 -28.21
CA PRO A 23 -16.44 8.20 -29.58
C PRO A 23 -17.33 9.38 -30.00
N GLY A 24 -16.82 10.21 -30.91
CA GLY A 24 -17.48 11.43 -31.42
C GLY A 24 -17.22 12.68 -30.57
N LYS A 25 -16.85 12.54 -29.29
CA LYS A 25 -16.42 13.67 -28.45
C LYS A 25 -14.98 14.05 -28.79
N ASP A 26 -14.72 15.31 -29.11
CA ASP A 26 -13.42 15.84 -29.53
C ASP A 26 -12.77 15.06 -30.70
N GLY A 27 -13.58 14.51 -31.61
CA GLY A 27 -13.08 13.75 -32.77
C GLY A 27 -12.56 12.34 -32.48
N ARG A 28 -12.78 11.80 -31.27
CA ARG A 28 -12.38 10.44 -30.91
C ARG A 28 -13.11 9.39 -31.72
N ARG A 29 -12.39 8.34 -32.14
CA ARG A 29 -12.96 7.20 -32.89
C ARG A 29 -13.48 6.08 -31.99
N ASN A 30 -12.86 5.92 -30.82
CA ASN A 30 -13.15 4.87 -29.85
C ASN A 30 -13.46 5.47 -28.47
N TYR A 31 -13.86 4.61 -27.53
CA TYR A 31 -13.84 4.99 -26.12
C TYR A 31 -12.40 5.13 -25.64
N GLU A 32 -12.12 6.19 -24.88
CA GLU A 32 -10.81 6.42 -24.27
C GLU A 32 -10.94 6.55 -22.76
N ALA A 33 -10.14 5.81 -22.00
CA ALA A 33 -10.09 5.87 -20.54
C ALA A 33 -8.96 6.79 -20.07
N PHE A 34 -9.28 7.71 -19.15
CA PHE A 34 -8.39 8.75 -18.63
C PHE A 34 -8.00 8.55 -17.16
N GLY A 35 -8.61 7.58 -16.50
CA GLY A 35 -8.34 7.29 -15.09
C GLY A 35 -9.29 6.25 -14.51
N MET A 36 -9.07 5.95 -13.24
CA MET A 36 -9.83 4.96 -12.47
C MET A 36 -10.55 5.63 -11.29
N ASN A 37 -11.76 5.15 -11.01
CA ASN A 37 -12.56 5.57 -9.87
C ASN A 37 -12.70 4.41 -8.91
N SER A 38 -12.47 4.69 -7.64
CA SER A 38 -12.64 3.72 -6.57
C SER A 38 -14.11 3.59 -6.11
N PRO A 39 -14.43 2.53 -5.35
CA PRO A 39 -15.71 2.45 -4.64
C PRO A 39 -15.95 3.58 -3.63
N ASP A 40 -14.88 4.14 -3.06
CA ASP A 40 -14.93 5.22 -2.06
C ASP A 40 -15.01 6.63 -2.65
N GLY A 41 -14.96 6.75 -3.98
CA GLY A 41 -15.09 8.00 -4.71
C GLY A 41 -13.76 8.72 -4.99
N GLU A 42 -12.62 8.12 -4.65
CA GLU A 42 -11.31 8.58 -5.10
C GLU A 42 -11.14 8.37 -6.61
N TYR A 43 -10.63 9.41 -7.27
CA TYR A 43 -10.26 9.38 -8.68
C TYR A 43 -8.74 9.42 -8.80
N VAL A 44 -8.19 8.55 -9.64
CA VAL A 44 -6.76 8.55 -10.00
C VAL A 44 -6.66 8.66 -11.51
N ALA A 45 -6.04 9.75 -11.98
CA ALA A 45 -5.78 9.98 -13.39
C ALA A 45 -4.72 9.00 -13.91
N PHE A 46 -4.91 8.53 -15.14
CA PHE A 46 -3.88 7.79 -15.84
C PHE A 46 -2.82 8.73 -16.39
N SER A 47 -1.59 8.25 -16.44
CA SER A 47 -0.46 8.98 -17.00
C SER A 47 -0.45 9.00 -18.52
N THR A 48 -1.20 8.08 -19.13
CA THR A 48 -1.48 8.01 -20.56
C THR A 48 -2.94 7.55 -20.72
N GLN A 49 -3.66 8.10 -21.69
CA GLN A 49 -5.01 7.64 -22.03
C GLN A 49 -4.96 6.24 -22.67
N ILE A 50 -5.98 5.43 -22.41
CA ILE A 50 -6.08 4.05 -22.90
C ILE A 50 -7.23 3.97 -23.90
N VAL A 51 -6.97 3.45 -25.10
CA VAL A 51 -8.01 3.22 -26.10
C VAL A 51 -8.70 1.89 -25.80
N ILE A 52 -10.02 1.93 -25.61
CA ILE A 52 -10.82 0.72 -25.33
C ILE A 52 -11.28 0.13 -26.65
N GLU A 53 -10.44 -0.71 -27.24
CA GLU A 53 -10.67 -1.38 -28.53
C GLU A 53 -10.14 -2.82 -28.49
N GLY A 54 -10.74 -3.70 -29.30
CA GLY A 54 -10.29 -5.08 -29.47
C GLY A 54 -10.72 -6.01 -28.32
N ALA A 55 -9.90 -7.04 -28.09
CA ALA A 55 -10.17 -8.07 -27.08
C ALA A 55 -10.14 -7.48 -25.66
N VAL A 56 -11.01 -7.99 -24.80
CA VAL A 56 -11.20 -7.50 -23.43
C VAL A 56 -9.92 -7.60 -22.61
N GLU A 57 -9.24 -8.72 -22.73
CA GLU A 57 -8.00 -9.03 -22.03
C GLU A 57 -6.88 -8.06 -22.42
N SER A 58 -6.83 -7.64 -23.69
CA SER A 58 -5.79 -6.74 -24.19
C SER A 58 -5.86 -5.36 -23.53
N TRP A 59 -7.01 -4.71 -23.55
CA TRP A 59 -7.13 -3.38 -22.93
C TRP A 59 -7.17 -3.46 -21.39
N LEU A 60 -7.56 -4.59 -20.79
CA LEU A 60 -7.44 -4.79 -19.33
C LEU A 60 -5.97 -4.87 -18.87
N LEU A 61 -5.10 -5.54 -19.64
CA LEU A 61 -3.66 -5.55 -19.38
C LEU A 61 -3.05 -4.15 -19.54
N GLU A 62 -3.54 -3.36 -20.50
CA GLU A 62 -3.14 -1.96 -20.66
C GLU A 62 -3.58 -1.10 -19.46
N VAL A 63 -4.79 -1.34 -18.92
CA VAL A 63 -5.27 -0.72 -17.68
C VAL A 63 -4.37 -1.07 -16.51
N GLU A 64 -3.96 -2.34 -16.35
CA GLU A 64 -3.05 -2.75 -15.26
C GLU A 64 -1.68 -2.07 -15.36
N SER A 65 -1.06 -2.09 -16.55
CA SER A 65 0.23 -1.47 -16.80
C SER A 65 0.18 0.05 -16.60
N THR A 66 -0.85 0.69 -17.12
CA THR A 66 -1.06 2.14 -16.99
C THR A 66 -1.38 2.52 -15.54
N MET A 67 -2.15 1.71 -14.82
CA MET A 67 -2.39 1.89 -13.38
C MET A 67 -1.06 1.94 -12.63
N ARG A 68 -0.20 0.92 -12.78
CA ARG A 68 1.08 0.84 -12.07
C ARG A 68 2.00 2.03 -12.41
N SER A 69 2.14 2.36 -13.70
CA SER A 69 2.97 3.49 -14.12
C SER A 69 2.46 4.85 -13.63
N SER A 70 1.13 5.03 -13.59
CA SER A 70 0.50 6.24 -13.06
C SER A 70 0.72 6.37 -11.56
N MET A 71 0.49 5.29 -10.81
CA MET A 71 0.73 5.24 -9.37
C MET A 71 2.20 5.53 -9.03
N LYS A 72 3.15 5.04 -9.83
CA LYS A 72 4.59 5.35 -9.69
C LYS A 72 4.89 6.84 -9.86
N LYS A 73 4.43 7.45 -10.95
CA LYS A 73 4.61 8.90 -11.21
C LYS A 73 3.97 9.74 -10.10
N ILE A 74 2.76 9.39 -9.67
CA ILE A 74 2.05 10.12 -8.61
C ILE A 74 2.76 9.94 -7.27
N LEU A 75 3.31 8.76 -6.95
CA LEU A 75 4.05 8.55 -5.70
C LEU A 75 5.28 9.47 -5.61
N SER A 76 6.06 9.58 -6.68
CA SER A 76 7.21 10.50 -6.75
C SER A 76 6.79 11.94 -6.43
N ALA A 77 5.72 12.42 -7.07
CA ALA A 77 5.14 13.73 -6.81
C ALA A 77 4.61 13.87 -5.36
N THR A 78 4.02 12.81 -4.81
CA THR A 78 3.45 12.79 -3.45
C THR A 78 4.57 12.92 -2.41
N ILE A 79 5.69 12.20 -2.60
CA ILE A 79 6.89 12.28 -1.75
C ILE A 79 7.51 13.68 -1.84
N ALA A 80 7.61 14.28 -3.03
CA ALA A 80 8.12 15.64 -3.19
C ALA A 80 7.22 16.68 -2.49
N GLY A 81 5.89 16.52 -2.60
CA GLY A 81 4.89 17.45 -2.06
C GLY A 81 4.85 17.54 -0.54
N ILE A 82 5.32 16.50 0.19
CA ILE A 82 5.19 16.40 1.65
C ILE A 82 5.95 17.50 2.41
N LYS A 83 7.00 18.08 1.80
CA LYS A 83 7.87 19.09 2.41
C LYS A 83 7.42 20.53 2.15
N GLY A 84 6.66 20.78 1.08
CA GLY A 84 6.36 22.14 0.59
C GLY A 84 4.91 22.58 0.76
N ALA A 85 3.96 21.66 0.84
CA ALA A 85 2.53 22.00 0.89
C ALA A 85 1.98 22.09 2.33
N LYS A 86 0.92 22.90 2.51
CA LYS A 86 0.04 22.78 3.69
C LYS A 86 -0.50 21.36 3.74
N ARG A 87 -0.58 20.76 4.94
CA ARG A 87 -0.88 19.34 5.10
C ARG A 87 -2.25 18.96 4.56
N GLU A 88 -3.23 19.84 4.74
CA GLU A 88 -4.59 19.72 4.24
C GLU A 88 -4.63 19.68 2.72
N LYS A 89 -3.90 20.60 2.07
CA LYS A 89 -3.77 20.63 0.62
C LYS A 89 -3.10 19.35 0.11
N TRP A 90 -2.02 18.92 0.76
CA TRP A 90 -1.32 17.68 0.40
C TRP A 90 -2.26 16.45 0.47
N VAL A 91 -3.09 16.34 1.51
CA VAL A 91 -4.07 15.25 1.63
C VAL A 91 -5.15 15.32 0.55
N ASN A 92 -5.59 16.52 0.17
CA ASN A 92 -6.58 16.71 -0.89
C ASN A 92 -6.03 16.36 -2.28
N ASP A 93 -4.78 16.73 -2.55
CA ASP A 93 -4.18 16.67 -3.89
C ASP A 93 -3.73 15.25 -4.29
N PHE A 94 -3.45 14.36 -3.34
CA PHE A 94 -2.87 13.04 -3.63
C PHE A 94 -3.75 11.85 -3.20
N PRO A 95 -3.62 10.69 -3.89
CA PRO A 95 -4.34 9.47 -3.52
C PRO A 95 -3.97 8.97 -2.13
N GLY A 96 -4.94 8.49 -1.35
CA GLY A 96 -4.69 8.16 0.06
C GLY A 96 -3.70 7.04 0.29
N GLN A 97 -3.69 6.01 -0.58
CA GLN A 97 -2.66 4.97 -0.57
C GLN A 97 -1.25 5.56 -0.66
N LEU A 98 -1.04 6.53 -1.56
CA LEU A 98 0.27 7.14 -1.81
C LEU A 98 0.66 8.14 -0.72
N LEU A 99 -0.30 8.80 -0.08
CA LEU A 99 -0.06 9.62 1.11
C LEU A 99 0.56 8.79 2.24
N ILE A 100 0.07 7.57 2.48
CA ILE A 100 0.60 6.66 3.51
C ILE A 100 2.04 6.27 3.15
N THR A 101 2.28 5.81 1.93
CA THR A 101 3.62 5.40 1.48
C THR A 101 4.63 6.56 1.54
N ALA A 102 4.22 7.77 1.15
CA ALA A 102 5.06 8.96 1.26
C ALA A 102 5.35 9.34 2.71
N GLY A 103 4.37 9.22 3.61
CA GLY A 103 4.55 9.39 5.06
C GLY A 103 5.57 8.38 5.63
N GLN A 104 5.44 7.10 5.28
CA GLN A 104 6.38 6.05 5.69
C GLN A 104 7.79 6.26 5.13
N THR A 105 7.90 6.79 3.91
CA THR A 105 9.20 7.14 3.30
C THR A 105 9.86 8.28 4.05
N LEU A 106 9.10 9.33 4.39
CA LEU A 106 9.60 10.45 5.21
C LEU A 106 10.01 9.98 6.61
N TRP A 107 9.17 9.18 7.26
CA TRP A 107 9.44 8.61 8.58
C TRP A 107 10.71 7.77 8.57
N THR A 108 10.89 6.94 7.53
CA THR A 108 12.10 6.13 7.36
C THR A 108 13.34 7.02 7.34
N GLY A 109 13.36 8.04 6.48
CA GLY A 109 14.49 8.95 6.36
C GLY A 109 14.76 9.80 7.62
N GLU A 110 13.74 10.22 8.36
CA GLU A 110 13.97 10.97 9.61
C GLU A 110 14.48 10.07 10.75
N CYS A 111 14.02 8.82 10.82
CA CYS A 111 14.55 7.86 11.80
C CYS A 111 16.00 7.48 11.49
N GLU A 112 16.35 7.24 10.22
CA GLU A 112 17.74 6.93 9.87
C GLU A 112 18.70 8.07 10.21
N LYS A 113 18.33 9.32 9.92
CA LYS A 113 19.10 10.48 10.37
C LYS A 113 19.24 10.53 11.89
N GLY A 114 18.15 10.28 12.62
CA GLY A 114 18.16 10.26 14.08
C GLY A 114 19.09 9.18 14.66
N LEU A 115 19.07 7.98 14.07
CA LEU A 115 19.94 6.87 14.47
C LEU A 115 21.41 7.16 14.15
N ILE A 116 21.72 7.68 12.96
CA ILE A 116 23.09 8.08 12.60
C ILE A 116 23.65 9.12 13.59
N GLU A 117 22.84 10.08 14.04
CA GLU A 117 23.27 11.06 15.04
C GLU A 117 23.42 10.44 16.43
N CYS A 118 22.59 9.47 16.81
CA CYS A 118 22.78 8.68 18.03
C CYS A 118 24.11 7.91 18.01
N GLU A 119 24.45 7.27 16.88
CA GLU A 119 25.71 6.55 16.68
C GLU A 119 26.93 7.46 16.86
N LYS A 120 26.82 8.72 16.40
CA LYS A 120 27.84 9.77 16.62
C LYS A 120 27.87 10.33 18.06
N GLY A 121 27.02 9.83 18.96
CA GLY A 121 26.98 10.21 20.38
C GLY A 121 25.86 11.17 20.78
N ASN A 122 25.05 11.69 19.83
CA ASN A 122 23.90 12.54 20.15
C ASN A 122 22.69 11.71 20.58
N LYS A 123 22.70 11.26 21.84
CA LYS A 123 21.61 10.46 22.44
C LYS A 123 20.23 11.15 22.47
N SER A 124 20.16 12.44 22.15
CA SER A 124 18.90 13.19 22.11
C SER A 124 18.22 13.17 20.73
N ALA A 125 18.93 12.76 19.67
CA ALA A 125 18.45 12.88 18.28
C ALA A 125 17.12 12.16 18.04
N MET A 126 16.98 10.90 18.49
CA MET A 126 15.72 10.16 18.37
C MET A 126 14.56 10.79 19.16
N ARG A 127 14.83 11.48 20.28
CA ARG A 127 13.79 12.23 21.01
C ARG A 127 13.29 13.43 20.20
N GLN A 128 14.16 14.06 19.41
CA GLN A 128 13.78 15.14 18.49
C GLN A 128 12.93 14.61 17.33
N VAL A 129 13.29 13.45 16.77
CA VAL A 129 12.47 12.74 15.77
C VAL A 129 11.07 12.44 16.33
N LYS A 130 10.98 11.91 17.56
CA LYS A 130 9.71 11.68 18.25
C LYS A 130 8.90 12.96 18.41
N LYS A 131 9.52 14.07 18.81
CA LYS A 131 8.84 15.37 18.98
C LYS A 131 8.22 15.86 17.66
N LYS A 132 8.96 15.76 16.55
CA LYS A 132 8.46 16.07 15.20
C LYS A 132 7.27 15.18 14.82
N GLN A 133 7.39 13.86 15.06
CA GLN A 133 6.34 12.88 14.78
C GLN A 133 5.04 13.19 15.55
N VAL A 134 5.14 13.48 16.85
CA VAL A 134 3.98 13.85 17.68
C VAL A 134 3.34 15.15 17.20
N SER A 135 4.14 16.15 16.83
CA SER A 135 3.62 17.40 16.26
C SER A 135 2.84 17.16 14.97
N MET A 136 3.33 16.28 14.10
CA MET A 136 2.63 15.91 12.86
C MET A 136 1.32 15.15 13.14
N LEU A 137 1.33 14.20 14.07
CA LEU A 137 0.13 13.47 14.51
C LEU A 137 -0.96 14.41 15.07
N ASN A 138 -0.57 15.43 15.84
CA ASN A 138 -1.51 16.42 16.35
C ASN A 138 -2.19 17.20 15.22
N LYS A 139 -1.44 17.59 14.18
CA LYS A 139 -2.02 18.23 12.99
C LYS A 139 -3.05 17.35 12.30
N TYR A 140 -2.76 16.06 12.09
CA TYR A 140 -3.75 15.14 11.52
C TYR A 140 -4.98 14.99 12.43
N SER A 141 -4.77 14.94 13.75
CA SER A 141 -5.87 14.85 14.72
C SER A 141 -6.78 16.08 14.69
N GLU A 142 -6.20 17.28 14.56
CA GLU A 142 -6.92 18.54 14.37
C GLU A 142 -7.68 18.54 13.05
N MET A 143 -7.05 18.11 11.95
CA MET A 143 -7.68 17.99 10.63
C MET A 143 -8.94 17.11 10.67
N VAL A 144 -8.90 15.95 11.34
CA VAL A 144 -10.06 15.04 11.43
C VAL A 144 -11.21 15.64 12.26
N ARG A 145 -10.91 16.48 13.26
CA ARG A 145 -11.94 17.20 14.04
C ARG A 145 -12.60 18.31 13.22
N GLY A 146 -11.91 18.85 12.22
CA GLY A 146 -12.44 19.83 11.29
C GLY A 146 -13.45 19.27 10.28
N ALA A 147 -13.89 20.15 9.38
CA ALA A 147 -14.75 19.80 8.26
C ALA A 147 -13.91 19.17 7.14
N LEU A 148 -14.17 17.89 6.84
CA LEU A 148 -13.55 17.14 5.75
C LEU A 148 -14.62 16.41 4.95
N SER A 149 -14.39 16.27 3.64
CA SER A 149 -15.17 15.33 2.83
C SER A 149 -15.04 13.91 3.38
N LYS A 150 -16.03 13.04 3.10
CA LYS A 150 -15.99 11.63 3.54
C LYS A 150 -14.71 10.93 3.07
N LEU A 151 -14.31 11.16 1.83
CA LEU A 151 -13.07 10.61 1.26
C LEU A 151 -11.84 11.09 2.04
N ASN A 152 -11.69 12.40 2.24
CA ASN A 152 -10.50 12.92 2.92
C ASN A 152 -10.48 12.52 4.40
N ARG A 153 -11.63 12.41 5.06
CA ARG A 153 -11.73 11.86 6.41
C ARG A 153 -11.19 10.42 6.44
N ASN A 154 -11.56 9.57 5.50
CA ASN A 154 -11.06 8.19 5.39
C ASN A 154 -9.54 8.14 5.14
N LYS A 155 -9.01 9.02 4.28
CA LYS A 155 -7.56 9.17 4.05
C LYS A 155 -6.83 9.50 5.33
N VAL A 156 -7.26 10.54 6.04
CA VAL A 156 -6.59 11.01 7.25
C VAL A 156 -6.68 9.98 8.38
N VAL A 157 -7.81 9.30 8.56
CA VAL A 157 -7.93 8.19 9.53
C VAL A 157 -6.92 7.09 9.22
N SER A 158 -6.79 6.70 7.95
CA SER A 158 -5.82 5.67 7.54
C SER A 158 -4.37 6.10 7.75
N ILE A 159 -4.05 7.38 7.49
CA ILE A 159 -2.74 7.96 7.79
C ILE A 159 -2.48 7.93 9.30
N ILE A 160 -3.41 8.39 10.13
CA ILE A 160 -3.27 8.40 11.59
C ILE A 160 -2.97 6.99 12.12
N THR A 161 -3.68 5.96 11.65
CA THR A 161 -3.45 4.57 12.07
C THR A 161 -1.98 4.17 11.91
N ILE A 162 -1.36 4.49 10.76
CA ILE A 162 0.03 4.13 10.46
C ILE A 162 1.02 5.03 11.21
N GLU A 163 0.73 6.33 11.29
CA GLU A 163 1.60 7.31 11.95
C GLU A 163 1.66 7.12 13.49
N VAL A 164 0.58 6.60 14.10
CA VAL A 164 0.56 6.24 15.53
C VAL A 164 1.49 5.07 15.79
N HIS A 165 1.42 4.01 14.97
CA HIS A 165 2.36 2.90 15.04
C HIS A 165 3.81 3.38 14.83
N ALA A 166 4.06 4.25 13.85
CA ALA A 166 5.37 4.83 13.59
C ALA A 166 5.94 5.60 14.81
N ARG A 167 5.09 6.31 15.56
CA ARG A 167 5.45 6.96 16.84
C ARG A 167 5.79 5.94 17.93
N ASP A 168 5.01 4.86 18.03
CA ASP A 168 5.22 3.80 19.02
C ASP A 168 6.53 3.05 18.76
N VAL A 169 6.88 2.82 17.50
CA VAL A 169 8.18 2.24 17.10
C VAL A 169 9.34 3.16 17.50
N ILE A 170 9.22 4.48 17.28
CA ILE A 170 10.23 5.45 17.75
C ILE A 170 10.38 5.36 19.27
N ASP A 171 9.27 5.32 20.02
CA ASP A 171 9.29 5.21 21.48
C ASP A 171 9.97 3.91 21.94
N LYS A 172 9.68 2.80 21.27
CA LYS A 172 10.32 1.51 21.52
C LYS A 172 11.83 1.56 21.28
N MET A 173 12.28 2.12 20.16
CA MET A 173 13.71 2.29 19.87
C MET A 173 14.41 3.16 20.91
N ILE A 174 13.78 4.26 21.34
CA ILE A 174 14.35 5.13 22.40
C ILE A 174 14.48 4.37 23.73
N LYS A 175 13.45 3.61 24.12
CA LYS A 175 13.47 2.82 25.37
C LYS A 175 14.47 1.67 25.31
N GLY A 176 14.62 1.04 24.14
CA GLY A 176 15.58 -0.02 23.89
C GLY A 176 17.02 0.47 23.73
N GLY A 177 17.24 1.78 23.64
CA GLY A 177 18.58 2.35 23.43
C GLY A 177 19.13 2.14 22.02
N THR A 178 18.27 1.91 21.03
CA THR A 178 18.68 1.69 19.64
C THR A 178 19.44 2.90 19.10
N ALA A 179 20.68 2.68 18.67
CA ALA A 179 21.61 3.73 18.29
C ALA A 179 22.25 3.53 16.91
N ALA A 180 22.08 2.38 16.26
CA ALA A 180 22.64 2.13 14.93
C ALA A 180 21.63 1.56 13.93
N LEU A 181 21.90 1.73 12.63
CA LEU A 181 21.06 1.22 11.53
C LEU A 181 21.12 -0.31 11.37
N THR A 182 22.12 -0.96 11.98
CA THR A 182 22.32 -2.41 11.94
C THR A 182 21.60 -3.13 13.08
N GLU A 183 20.99 -2.41 14.01
CA GLU A 183 20.28 -3.01 15.12
C GLU A 183 18.93 -3.60 14.70
N PHE A 184 18.59 -4.74 15.32
CA PHE A 184 17.42 -5.52 14.95
C PHE A 184 16.11 -4.75 15.11
N GLU A 185 15.98 -3.94 16.15
CA GLU A 185 14.81 -3.09 16.42
C GLU A 185 14.47 -2.19 15.23
N TRP A 186 15.48 -1.62 14.57
CA TRP A 186 15.31 -0.82 13.35
C TRP A 186 15.13 -1.70 12.11
N MET A 187 15.99 -2.72 11.96
CA MET A 187 15.97 -3.58 10.78
C MET A 187 14.66 -4.36 10.63
N SER A 188 14.01 -4.73 11.74
CA SER A 188 12.74 -5.45 11.77
C SER A 188 11.54 -4.64 11.26
N GLN A 189 11.69 -3.31 11.15
CA GLN A 189 10.62 -2.43 10.66
C GLN A 189 10.48 -2.52 9.13
N LEU A 190 9.24 -2.37 8.65
CA LEU A 190 8.95 -2.22 7.22
C LEU A 190 9.31 -0.80 6.79
N ARG A 191 10.42 -0.65 6.07
CA ARG A 191 11.03 0.65 5.72
C ARG A 191 10.88 0.94 4.24
N PHE A 192 10.60 2.20 3.91
CA PHE A 192 10.30 2.65 2.55
C PHE A 192 11.32 3.68 2.09
N TYR A 193 11.76 3.54 0.85
CA TYR A 193 12.81 4.36 0.25
C TYR A 193 12.40 4.74 -1.16
N TRP A 194 12.66 5.98 -1.56
CA TRP A 194 12.77 6.32 -2.98
C TRP A 194 14.23 6.15 -3.39
N ASP A 195 14.52 5.13 -4.18
CA ASP A 195 15.84 4.88 -4.75
C ASP A 195 16.03 5.75 -5.99
N LYS A 196 17.05 6.62 -5.97
CA LYS A 196 17.30 7.57 -7.05
C LYS A 196 17.95 6.93 -8.27
N GLU A 197 18.69 5.85 -8.08
CA GLU A 197 19.39 5.17 -9.18
C GLU A 197 18.41 4.30 -9.97
N LEU A 198 17.51 3.62 -9.27
CA LEU A 198 16.44 2.85 -9.89
C LEU A 198 15.24 3.72 -10.34
N ASP A 199 15.19 4.97 -9.86
CA ASP A 199 14.02 5.85 -9.94
C ASP A 199 12.74 5.11 -9.50
N ASP A 200 12.80 4.44 -8.34
CA ASP A 200 11.74 3.53 -7.89
C ASP A 200 11.58 3.50 -6.37
N SER A 201 10.42 3.09 -5.88
CA SER A 201 10.17 2.90 -4.47
C SER A 201 10.58 1.50 -4.03
N LEU A 202 11.54 1.43 -3.12
CA LEU A 202 11.99 0.19 -2.50
C LEU A 202 11.41 0.02 -1.10
N ILE A 203 11.10 -1.22 -0.76
CA ILE A 203 10.68 -1.64 0.57
C ILE A 203 11.75 -2.56 1.12
N LYS A 204 12.19 -2.32 2.36
CA LYS A 204 13.17 -3.16 3.06
C LYS A 204 12.62 -3.58 4.42
N GLN A 205 12.75 -4.86 4.75
CA GLN A 205 12.48 -5.39 6.08
C GLN A 205 13.44 -6.54 6.36
N ASN A 206 14.22 -6.41 7.43
CA ASN A 206 15.36 -7.27 7.71
C ASN A 206 16.29 -7.37 6.46
N GLN A 207 16.49 -8.58 5.93
CA GLN A 207 17.27 -8.85 4.72
C GLN A 207 16.42 -8.73 3.43
N SER A 208 15.10 -8.74 3.57
CA SER A 208 14.16 -8.73 2.44
C SER A 208 14.12 -7.37 1.76
N ARG A 209 14.13 -7.38 0.43
CA ARG A 209 14.06 -6.19 -0.42
C ARG A 209 13.06 -6.43 -1.56
N PHE A 210 12.20 -5.45 -1.80
CA PHE A 210 11.18 -5.50 -2.85
C PHE A 210 11.02 -4.14 -3.50
N VAL A 211 10.62 -4.13 -4.76
CA VAL A 211 10.04 -2.94 -5.41
C VAL A 211 8.58 -2.83 -4.97
N PHE A 212 8.09 -1.62 -4.73
CA PHE A 212 6.68 -1.37 -4.43
C PHE A 212 5.79 -1.79 -5.61
N GLY A 213 4.69 -2.49 -5.35
CA GLY A 213 3.91 -3.14 -6.42
C GLY A 213 3.06 -2.21 -7.29
N TYR A 214 2.80 -0.99 -6.81
CA TYR A 214 2.00 0.05 -7.50
C TYR A 214 0.58 -0.35 -7.92
N GLU A 215 0.03 -1.45 -7.39
CA GLU A 215 -1.37 -1.75 -7.63
C GLU A 215 -2.26 -0.86 -6.78
N TYR A 216 -3.32 -0.33 -7.38
CA TYR A 216 -4.25 0.54 -6.69
C TYR A 216 -5.23 -0.27 -5.84
N GLN A 217 -5.15 -0.06 -4.52
CA GLN A 217 -5.93 -0.76 -3.50
C GLN A 217 -6.99 0.14 -2.84
N GLY A 218 -7.09 1.42 -3.25
CA GLY A 218 -8.09 2.37 -2.77
C GLY A 218 -7.92 2.78 -1.30
N ASN A 219 -8.93 3.42 -0.72
CA ASN A 219 -8.95 3.87 0.68
C ASN A 219 -9.79 2.93 1.56
N ASN A 220 -9.53 1.63 1.46
CA ASN A 220 -10.24 0.57 2.19
C ASN A 220 -9.72 0.36 3.64
N GLY A 221 -9.22 1.42 4.27
CA GLY A 221 -8.73 1.43 5.66
C GLY A 221 -7.41 0.67 5.88
N ARG A 222 -6.80 0.92 7.04
CA ARG A 222 -5.58 0.25 7.52
C ARG A 222 -5.84 -0.48 8.82
N LEU A 223 -5.26 -1.66 8.96
CA LEU A 223 -5.27 -2.40 10.22
C LEU A 223 -4.40 -1.68 11.25
N VAL A 224 -4.84 -1.68 12.51
CA VAL A 224 -4.00 -1.20 13.63
C VAL A 224 -2.87 -2.19 13.83
N ILE A 225 -1.63 -1.72 13.68
CA ILE A 225 -0.45 -2.58 13.76
C ILE A 225 -0.06 -2.80 15.22
N THR A 226 0.00 -4.06 15.62
CA THR A 226 0.42 -4.53 16.95
C THR A 226 1.72 -5.32 16.88
N PRO A 227 2.42 -5.59 18.00
CA PRO A 227 3.61 -6.44 18.00
C PRO A 227 3.41 -7.85 17.45
N LEU A 228 2.17 -8.37 17.46
CA LEU A 228 1.86 -9.64 16.80
C LEU A 228 1.81 -9.47 15.27
N THR A 229 1.17 -8.40 14.80
CA THR A 229 1.07 -8.05 13.38
C THR A 229 2.45 -7.79 12.78
N ASP A 230 3.34 -7.07 13.48
CA ASP A 230 4.71 -6.82 13.04
C ASP A 230 5.50 -8.12 12.82
N ARG A 231 5.38 -9.07 13.75
CA ARG A 231 6.02 -10.39 13.63
C ARG A 231 5.47 -11.19 12.46
N CYS A 232 4.16 -11.09 12.20
CA CYS A 232 3.55 -11.68 11.02
C CYS A 232 4.09 -11.01 9.74
N TYR A 233 4.22 -9.69 9.71
CA TYR A 233 4.77 -8.95 8.56
C TYR A 233 6.20 -9.41 8.26
N MET A 234 7.07 -9.44 9.27
CA MET A 234 8.45 -9.92 9.11
C MET A 234 8.53 -11.34 8.55
N THR A 235 7.71 -12.25 9.06
CA THR A 235 7.67 -13.65 8.60
C THR A 235 7.22 -13.72 7.15
N LEU A 236 6.13 -13.02 6.80
CA LEU A 236 5.55 -13.02 5.46
C LEU A 236 6.47 -12.35 4.43
N THR A 237 7.09 -11.22 4.77
CA THR A 237 8.06 -10.58 3.87
C THR A 237 9.30 -11.45 3.69
N THR A 238 9.81 -12.10 4.74
CA THR A 238 10.92 -13.06 4.60
C THR A 238 10.54 -14.25 3.71
N ALA A 239 9.35 -14.81 3.89
CA ALA A 239 8.84 -15.89 3.03
C ALA A 239 8.73 -15.43 1.57
N LEU A 240 8.16 -14.25 1.32
CA LEU A 240 8.02 -13.66 -0.01
C LEU A 240 9.39 -13.43 -0.68
N HIS A 241 10.39 -12.96 0.07
CA HIS A 241 11.76 -12.80 -0.41
C HIS A 241 12.36 -14.13 -0.86
N LEU A 242 12.13 -15.19 -0.09
CA LEU A 242 12.59 -16.55 -0.37
C LEU A 242 11.71 -17.32 -1.38
N LYS A 243 10.70 -16.67 -1.98
CA LYS A 243 9.72 -17.29 -2.89
C LYS A 243 8.99 -18.48 -2.25
N ARG A 244 8.67 -18.36 -0.96
CA ARG A 244 7.92 -19.34 -0.16
C ARG A 244 6.58 -18.78 0.30
N GLY A 245 5.65 -19.67 0.63
CA GLY A 245 4.43 -19.33 1.34
C GLY A 245 4.68 -19.11 2.83
N GLY A 246 3.80 -18.34 3.48
CA GLY A 246 3.74 -18.23 4.94
C GLY A 246 2.46 -18.83 5.48
N ASN A 247 2.51 -19.39 6.70
CA ASN A 247 1.35 -19.94 7.39
C ASN A 247 1.13 -19.21 8.72
N PRO A 248 0.42 -18.06 8.72
CA PRO A 248 -0.03 -17.44 9.97
C PRO A 248 -1.02 -18.37 10.68
N LEU A 249 -0.62 -18.93 11.81
CA LEU A 249 -1.44 -19.86 12.59
C LEU A 249 -2.04 -19.16 13.82
N GLY A 250 -3.30 -19.47 14.12
CA GLY A 250 -4.01 -18.95 15.29
C GLY A 250 -5.53 -19.22 15.22
N PRO A 251 -6.26 -19.01 16.33
CA PRO A 251 -7.71 -19.22 16.40
C PRO A 251 -8.50 -18.45 15.34
N ALA A 252 -9.75 -18.88 15.08
CA ALA A 252 -10.64 -18.14 14.18
C ALA A 252 -10.89 -16.72 14.70
N GLY A 253 -11.01 -15.75 13.79
CA GLY A 253 -11.29 -14.36 14.14
C GLY A 253 -10.13 -13.54 14.72
N THR A 254 -8.90 -14.06 14.76
CA THR A 254 -7.72 -13.33 15.28
C THR A 254 -7.02 -12.43 14.26
N GLY A 255 -7.66 -12.12 13.13
CA GLY A 255 -7.14 -11.16 12.16
C GLY A 255 -6.07 -11.71 11.19
N LYS A 256 -5.99 -13.04 10.99
CA LYS A 256 -4.97 -13.69 10.15
C LYS A 256 -5.03 -13.21 8.70
N THR A 257 -6.20 -13.35 8.09
CA THR A 257 -6.48 -12.96 6.70
C THR A 257 -6.36 -11.44 6.54
N GLU A 258 -6.84 -10.68 7.51
CA GLU A 258 -6.75 -9.22 7.55
C GLU A 258 -5.30 -8.74 7.62
N THR A 259 -4.44 -9.45 8.38
CA THR A 259 -3.00 -9.16 8.46
C THR A 259 -2.33 -9.38 7.10
N VAL A 260 -2.62 -10.49 6.40
CA VAL A 260 -2.06 -10.74 5.06
C VAL A 260 -2.55 -9.69 4.06
N LYS A 261 -3.84 -9.35 4.09
CA LYS A 261 -4.41 -8.29 3.23
C LYS A 261 -3.77 -6.92 3.52
N ASP A 262 -3.61 -6.55 4.79
CA ASP A 262 -3.04 -5.25 5.17
C ASP A 262 -1.54 -5.15 4.79
N LEU A 263 -0.80 -6.27 4.82
CA LEU A 263 0.56 -6.33 4.28
C LEU A 263 0.57 -6.15 2.77
N GLY A 264 -0.32 -6.84 2.04
CA GLY A 264 -0.50 -6.66 0.60
C GLY A 264 -0.74 -5.19 0.23
N LYS A 265 -1.65 -4.52 0.95
CA LYS A 265 -1.86 -3.08 0.82
C LYS A 265 -0.61 -2.26 1.10
N ALA A 266 0.19 -2.64 2.13
CA ALA A 266 1.40 -1.90 2.50
C ALA A 266 2.48 -1.96 1.42
N ILE A 267 2.57 -3.09 0.70
CA ILE A 267 3.53 -3.26 -0.39
C ILE A 267 2.93 -3.01 -1.78
N ALA A 268 1.67 -2.56 -1.83
CA ALA A 268 0.87 -2.32 -3.03
C ALA A 268 0.78 -3.53 -3.98
N MET A 269 0.51 -4.70 -3.41
CA MET A 269 0.19 -5.93 -4.13
C MET A 269 -1.22 -6.40 -3.74
N TYR A 270 -2.03 -6.74 -4.75
CA TYR A 270 -3.35 -7.31 -4.55
C TYR A 270 -3.22 -8.74 -4.04
N VAL A 271 -3.84 -9.00 -2.88
CA VAL A 271 -3.91 -10.33 -2.29
C VAL A 271 -5.28 -10.93 -2.59
N ILE A 272 -5.29 -11.95 -3.45
CA ILE A 272 -6.51 -12.70 -3.78
C ILE A 272 -6.82 -13.65 -2.63
N VAL A 273 -7.98 -13.52 -2.02
CA VAL A 273 -8.37 -14.39 -0.89
C VAL A 273 -9.38 -15.43 -1.32
N PHE A 274 -9.00 -16.69 -1.14
CA PHE A 274 -9.87 -17.84 -1.34
C PHE A 274 -10.29 -18.37 0.01
N ASN A 275 -11.60 -18.50 0.23
CA ASN A 275 -12.10 -19.18 1.42
C ASN A 275 -12.19 -20.68 1.14
N CYS A 276 -11.42 -21.48 1.86
CA CYS A 276 -11.39 -22.92 1.67
C CYS A 276 -12.59 -23.59 2.34
N SER A 277 -13.07 -24.66 1.73
CA SER A 277 -14.14 -25.49 2.25
C SER A 277 -13.98 -26.93 1.76
N ASP A 278 -14.67 -27.85 2.42
CA ASP A 278 -14.62 -29.29 2.12
C ASP A 278 -15.01 -29.63 0.66
N GLY A 279 -15.62 -28.69 -0.07
CA GLY A 279 -15.95 -28.83 -1.49
C GLY A 279 -14.82 -28.49 -2.48
N LEU A 280 -13.65 -28.08 -2.00
CA LEU A 280 -12.53 -27.64 -2.84
C LEU A 280 -11.71 -28.84 -3.35
N ASP A 281 -12.07 -29.36 -4.52
CA ASP A 281 -11.37 -30.51 -5.10
C ASP A 281 -9.98 -30.18 -5.70
N TYR A 282 -9.15 -31.21 -5.88
CA TYR A 282 -7.79 -31.06 -6.43
C TYR A 282 -7.77 -30.44 -7.84
N LYS A 283 -8.84 -30.61 -8.63
CA LYS A 283 -8.97 -30.00 -9.97
C LYS A 283 -9.20 -28.50 -9.88
N SER A 284 -10.00 -28.05 -8.92
CA SER A 284 -10.24 -26.63 -8.66
C SER A 284 -9.00 -25.96 -8.10
N LEU A 285 -8.29 -26.61 -7.17
CA LEU A 285 -6.97 -26.18 -6.71
C LEU A 285 -5.97 -26.08 -7.86
N GLY A 286 -5.89 -27.10 -8.73
CA GLY A 286 -5.00 -27.09 -9.88
C GLY A 286 -5.27 -25.91 -10.84
N ARG A 287 -6.54 -25.60 -11.10
CA ARG A 287 -6.93 -24.41 -11.89
C ARG A 287 -6.58 -23.11 -11.18
N MET A 288 -6.81 -23.01 -9.87
CA MET A 288 -6.44 -21.83 -9.07
C MET A 288 -4.94 -21.57 -9.10
N PHE A 289 -4.12 -22.59 -8.78
CA PHE A 289 -2.66 -22.46 -8.80
C PHE A 289 -2.12 -22.13 -10.19
N SER A 290 -2.66 -22.76 -11.25
CA SER A 290 -2.28 -22.42 -12.62
C SER A 290 -2.52 -20.94 -12.93
N GLY A 291 -3.67 -20.40 -12.53
CA GLY A 291 -3.97 -18.97 -12.68
C GLY A 291 -3.02 -18.07 -11.87
N LEU A 292 -2.77 -18.42 -10.61
CA LEU A 292 -1.85 -17.67 -9.74
C LEU A 292 -0.43 -17.63 -10.29
N CYS A 293 0.08 -18.76 -10.78
CA CYS A 293 1.41 -18.85 -11.38
C CYS A 293 1.53 -18.01 -12.66
N GLN A 294 0.51 -18.03 -13.52
CA GLN A 294 0.52 -17.25 -14.76
C GLN A 294 0.48 -15.74 -14.51
N GLN A 295 -0.23 -15.30 -13.47
CA GLN A 295 -0.35 -13.88 -13.12
C GLN A 295 0.80 -13.39 -12.23
N GLY A 296 1.56 -14.29 -11.59
CA GLY A 296 2.48 -13.92 -10.51
C GLY A 296 1.75 -13.35 -9.29
N ALA A 297 0.49 -13.73 -9.09
CA ALA A 297 -0.37 -13.16 -8.08
C ALA A 297 -0.05 -13.70 -6.68
N TRP A 298 -0.27 -12.87 -5.66
CA TRP A 298 -0.22 -13.32 -4.27
C TRP A 298 -1.62 -13.70 -3.80
N SER A 299 -1.79 -14.91 -3.27
CA SER A 299 -3.05 -15.36 -2.69
C SER A 299 -2.96 -15.72 -1.22
N CYS A 300 -4.07 -15.60 -0.52
CA CYS A 300 -4.28 -16.11 0.83
C CYS A 300 -5.41 -17.14 0.80
N PHE A 301 -5.11 -18.37 1.22
CA PHE A 301 -6.10 -19.42 1.39
C PHE A 301 -6.56 -19.41 2.84
N ASP A 302 -7.75 -18.85 3.07
CA ASP A 302 -8.38 -18.79 4.39
C ASP A 302 -8.98 -20.15 4.75
N GLU A 303 -8.96 -20.48 6.04
CA GLU A 303 -9.40 -21.80 6.54
C GLU A 303 -8.75 -22.99 5.81
N PHE A 304 -7.46 -22.88 5.45
CA PHE A 304 -6.73 -23.88 4.66
C PHE A 304 -6.82 -25.31 5.21
N ASN A 305 -7.03 -25.47 6.52
CA ASN A 305 -7.22 -26.76 7.17
C ASN A 305 -8.57 -27.46 6.85
N ARG A 306 -9.42 -26.84 6.02
CA ARG A 306 -10.70 -27.40 5.53
C ARG A 306 -10.64 -27.91 4.09
N ILE A 307 -9.45 -27.95 3.49
CA ILE A 307 -9.22 -28.60 2.18
C ILE A 307 -9.05 -30.11 2.40
#